data_AF-A0A357TBL5-F1
#
_entry.id   AF-A0A357TBL5-F1
#
_cell.length_a   1.000
_cell.length_b   1.000
_cell.length_c   1.000
_cell.angle_alpha   90.00
_cell.angle_beta   90.00
_cell.angle_gamma   90.00
#
_symmetry.space_group_name_H-M   'P 1'
#
loop_
_entity.id
_entity.type
_entity.pdbx_description
1 polymer ?
#
loop_
_entity_poly.entity_id
_entity_poly.type
_entity_poly.pdbx_seq_one_letter_code
_entity_poly.pdbx_strand_id
1 'polypeptide(L)' 'MQGGSGLGLAVVKDFVELHGGKVWLESSVGKGTRVSFTIPINSAPAREGCASNAGSGR' A
#
# COMPACT_ATOMS: atom_id res chain seq x y z
N MET A 1 8.40 -31.71 -7.79
CA MET A 1 8.70 -30.27 -7.84
C MET A 1 7.44 -29.51 -7.46
N GLN A 2 7.15 -29.38 -6.17
CA GLN A 2 5.99 -28.60 -5.73
C GLN A 2 6.42 -27.13 -5.73
N GLY A 3 6.21 -26.42 -6.83
CA GLY A 3 6.00 -24.98 -6.73
C GLY A 3 4.84 -24.80 -5.76
N GLY A 4 4.98 -23.94 -4.74
CA GLY A 4 3.92 -23.69 -3.77
C GLY A 4 2.58 -23.50 -4.48
N SER A 5 1.48 -23.84 -3.82
CA SER A 5 0.10 -23.98 -4.36
C SER A 5 -0.46 -22.80 -5.20
N GLY A 6 0.31 -21.76 -5.50
CA GLY A 6 -0.12 -20.56 -6.22
C GLY A 6 -0.94 -19.61 -5.34
N LEU A 7 -1.17 -19.97 -4.07
CA LEU A 7 -2.04 -19.26 -3.16
C LEU A 7 -1.51 -17.87 -2.79
N GLY A 8 -0.18 -17.69 -2.68
CA GLY A 8 0.40 -16.45 -2.19
C GLY A 8 -0.03 -15.21 -2.97
N LEU A 9 -0.07 -15.29 -4.30
CA LEU A 9 -0.46 -14.15 -5.13
C LEU A 9 -1.99 -13.94 -5.16
N ALA A 10 -2.76 -15.02 -5.04
CA ALA A 10 -4.22 -14.95 -4.91
C ALA A 10 -4.61 -14.20 -3.62
N VAL A 11 -3.98 -14.56 -2.49
CA VAL A 11 -4.18 -13.86 -1.21
C VAL A 11 -3.80 -12.40 -1.32
N VAL A 12 -2.63 -12.08 -1.92
CA VAL A 12 -2.23 -10.68 -2.12
C VAL A 12 -3.24 -9.89 -2.94
N LYS A 13 -3.79 -10.49 -4.01
CA LYS A 13 -4.82 -9.85 -4.84
C LYS A 13 -6.06 -9.53 -4.02
N ASP A 14 -6.57 -10.50 -3.26
CA ASP A 14 -7.76 -10.31 -2.42
C ASP A 14 -7.54 -9.21 -1.39
N PHE A 15 -6.38 -9.19 -0.72
CA PHE A 15 -6.04 -8.13 0.23
C PHE A 15 -5.98 -6.75 -0.43
N VAL A 16 -5.31 -6.63 -1.58
CA VAL A 16 -5.20 -5.36 -2.29
C VAL A 16 -6.57 -4.86 -2.75
N GLU A 17 -7.42 -5.73 -3.28
CA GLU A 17 -8.79 -5.39 -3.70
C GLU A 17 -9.67 -4.97 -2.52
N LEU A 18 -9.56 -5.65 -1.37
CA LEU A 18 -10.26 -5.26 -0.14
C LEU A 18 -9.89 -3.85 0.34
N HIS A 19 -8.66 -3.42 0.11
CA HIS A 19 -8.21 -2.06 0.45
C HIS A 19 -8.54 -1.02 -0.65
N GLY A 20 -9.32 -1.38 -1.68
CA GLY A 20 -9.62 -0.49 -2.81
C GLY A 20 -8.44 -0.23 -3.73
N GLY A 21 -7.42 -1.09 -3.63
CA GLY A 21 -6.18 -1.02 -4.39
C GLY A 21 -6.25 -1.73 -5.74
N LYS A 22 -5.11 -1.77 -6.43
CA LYS A 22 -4.92 -2.53 -7.68
C LYS A 22 -3.59 -3.27 -7.65
N VAL A 23 -3.51 -4.44 -8.27
CA VAL A 23 -2.27 -5.24 -8.39
C VAL A 23 -2.06 -5.65 -9.85
N TRP A 24 -0.80 -5.68 -10.30
CA TRP A 24 -0.42 -6.11 -11.65
C TRP A 24 0.99 -6.72 -11.66
N LEU A 25 1.31 -7.39 -12.77
CA LEU A 25 2.54 -8.16 -12.92
C LEU A 25 3.22 -7.85 -14.25
N GLU A 26 4.51 -7.62 -14.19
CA GLU A 26 5.37 -7.40 -15.33
C GLU A 26 6.43 -8.51 -15.33
N SER A 27 6.43 -9.35 -16.36
CA SER A 27 7.41 -10.44 -16.48
C SER A 27 7.96 -10.48 -17.89
N SER A 28 9.23 -10.82 -17.99
CA SER A 28 9.91 -11.04 -19.27
C SER A 28 10.84 -12.23 -19.12
N VAL A 29 10.79 -13.16 -20.07
CA VAL A 29 11.63 -14.36 -20.07
C VAL A 29 13.10 -13.96 -19.97
N GLY A 30 13.80 -14.54 -19.00
CA GLY A 30 15.21 -14.24 -18.74
C GLY A 30 15.50 -12.94 -17.97
N LYS A 31 14.49 -12.11 -17.66
CA LYS A 31 14.64 -10.88 -16.85
C LYS A 31 14.00 -10.97 -15.46
N GLY A 32 13.24 -12.03 -15.21
CA GLY A 32 12.49 -12.23 -13.98
C GLY A 32 11.10 -11.62 -14.02
N THR A 33 10.51 -11.46 -12.83
CA THR A 33 9.12 -11.06 -12.63
C THR A 33 9.05 -9.98 -11.56
N ARG A 34 8.30 -8.92 -11.84
CA ARG A 34 7.96 -7.85 -10.90
C ARG A 34 6.46 -7.84 -10.65
N VAL A 35 6.06 -7.85 -9.39
CA VAL A 35 4.67 -7.67 -8.95
C VAL A 35 4.56 -6.31 -8.28
N SER A 36 3.60 -5.50 -8.72
CA SER A 36 3.39 -4.14 -8.23
C SER A 36 1.94 -3.98 -7.78
N PHE A 37 1.69 -3.16 -6.74
CA PHE A 37 0.34 -2.85 -6.27
C PHE A 37 0.23 -1.42 -5.76
N THR A 38 -1.00 -0.92 -5.68
CA THR A 38 -1.36 0.39 -5.11
C THR A 38 -2.46 0.24 -4.09
N ILE A 39 -2.45 1.07 -3.05
CA ILE A 39 -3.53 1.16 -2.05
C ILE A 39 -3.81 2.66 -1.83
N PRO A 40 -5.08 3.11 -1.89
CA PRO A 40 -5.45 4.48 -1.57
C PRO A 40 -5.16 4.78 -0.10
N ILE A 41 -4.44 5.87 0.17
CA ILE A 41 -4.18 6.34 1.53
C ILE A 41 -5.24 7.38 1.85
N ASN A 42 -6.22 7.02 2.68
CA ASN A 42 -7.11 8.03 3.25
C ASN A 42 -6.30 8.85 4.24
N SER A 43 -5.94 10.08 3.86
CA SER A 43 -5.37 11.05 4.79
C SER A 43 -6.37 11.28 5.91
N ALA A 44 -6.20 10.60 7.04
CA ALA A 44 -6.67 11.14 8.31
C ALA A 44 -6.11 12.57 8.40
N PRO A 45 -6.90 13.58 8.81
CA PRO A 45 -6.41 14.94 8.86
C PRO A 45 -5.11 14.95 9.65
N ALA A 46 -4.08 15.57 9.05
CA ALA A 46 -2.81 15.77 9.73
C ALA A 46 -3.13 16.35 11.10
N ARG A 47 -2.70 15.67 12.15
CA ARG A 47 -2.91 16.10 13.53
C ARG A 47 -2.24 17.46 13.63
N GLU A 48 -3.01 18.53 13.72
CA GLU A 48 -2.49 19.87 13.97
C GLU A 48 -1.87 19.87 15.36
N GLY A 49 -0.55 19.66 15.42
CA GLY A 49 0.22 19.75 16.64
C GLY A 49 0.35 21.21 17.05
N CYS A 50 -0.28 21.57 18.16
CA CYS A 50 0.00 22.69 19.07
C CYS A 50 0.72 23.90 18.45
N ALA A 51 -0.01 24.78 17.77
CA ALA A 51 0.37 26.19 17.73
C ALA A 51 -0.04 26.81 19.06
N SER A 52 0.85 26.79 20.06
CA SER A 52 0.68 27.64 21.23
C SER A 52 0.73 29.09 20.76
N ASN A 53 -0.44 29.69 20.68
CA ASN A 53 -0.60 31.12 20.73
C ASN A 53 -0.01 31.62 22.07
N ALA A 54 1.28 31.97 22.04
CA ALA A 54 1.90 32.80 23.07
C ALA A 54 1.24 34.19 23.02
N GLY A 55 0.05 34.27 23.61
CA GLY A 55 -0.63 35.51 23.88
C GLY A 55 0.17 36.31 24.89
N SER A 56 0.65 37.47 24.44
CA SER A 56 0.58 38.76 25.13
C SER A 56 0.19 38.69 26.62
N GLY A 57 1.16 39.00 27.48
CA GLY A 57 0.95 39.27 28.90
C GLY A 57 2.13 40.08 29.45
N ARG A 58 1.99 41.40 29.35
CA ARG A 58 2.73 42.51 30.02
C ARG A 58 4.19 42.28 30.44
#